data_AF-A0A2V6ICL0-F1
#
_entry.id   AF-A0A2V6ICL0-F1
#
_cell.length_a   1.000
_cell.length_b   1.000
_cell.length_c   1.000
_cell.angle_alpha   90.00
_cell.angle_beta   90.00
_cell.angle_gamma   90.00
#
_symmetry.space_group_name_H-M   'P 1'
#
loop_
_entity.id
_entity.type
_entity.pdbx_description
1 polymer ?
#
loop_
_entity_poly.entity_id
_entity_poly.type
_entity_poly.pdbx_seq_one_letter_code
_entity_poly.pdbx_strand_id
1 'polypeptide(L)'
;MHWRPLLKIPKQLIDCLKENKVDYEILHHPEAVTAQRIAQAEHVKGRHHAKIVMVKSGEQHLMTVLPADHQIDLKKLKKAIGKAVSLDSE
;
A
#
# COMPACT_ATOMS: atom_id res chain seq x y z
N MET A 1 21.59 7.30 18.83
CA MET A 1 20.43 7.33 17.91
C MET A 1 19.19 7.08 18.76
N HIS A 2 18.41 8.12 19.04
CA HIS A 2 17.25 8.03 19.93
C HIS A 2 16.02 7.63 19.12
N TRP A 3 15.59 6.38 19.28
CA TRP A 3 14.39 5.83 18.62
C TRP A 3 13.13 6.39 19.30
N ARG A 4 12.30 7.13 18.53
CA ARG A 4 11.01 7.71 18.94
C ARG A 4 9.92 6.62 18.93
N PRO A 5 8.80 6.77 19.67
CA PRO A 5 7.96 5.64 20.04
C PRO A 5 7.27 5.00 18.83
N LEU A 6 7.23 3.66 18.88
CA LEU A 6 6.68 2.74 17.89
C LEU A 6 5.23 3.13 17.54
N LEU A 7 4.96 3.35 16.26
CA LEU A 7 3.58 3.39 15.74
C LEU A 7 2.89 2.09 16.11
N LYS A 8 1.81 2.20 16.89
CA LYS A 8 1.03 1.05 17.35
C LYS A 8 0.17 0.54 16.19
N ILE A 9 0.44 -0.68 15.72
CA ILE A 9 -0.39 -1.33 14.69
C ILE A 9 -1.81 -1.51 15.25
N PRO A 10 -2.88 -1.19 14.48
CA PRO A 10 -4.25 -1.34 14.93
C PRO A 10 -4.54 -2.78 15.37
N LYS A 11 -5.09 -2.95 16.59
CA LYS A 11 -5.43 -4.26 17.13
C LYS A 11 -6.41 -5.04 16.24
N GLN A 12 -7.39 -4.34 15.66
CA GLN A 12 -8.38 -4.92 14.76
C GLN A 12 -7.75 -5.60 13.53
N LEU A 13 -6.66 -5.02 12.99
CA LEU A 13 -5.94 -5.63 11.86
C LEU A 13 -5.25 -6.93 12.30
N ILE A 14 -4.59 -6.91 13.45
CA ILE A 14 -3.91 -8.10 14.00
C ILE A 14 -4.90 -9.21 14.29
N ASP A 15 -6.04 -8.88 14.90
CA ASP A 15 -7.09 -9.86 15.22
C ASP A 15 -7.67 -10.47 13.94
N CYS A 16 -7.94 -9.66 12.91
CA CYS A 16 -8.39 -10.13 11.60
C CYS A 16 -7.39 -11.11 10.96
N LEU A 17 -6.08 -10.79 10.95
CA LEU A 17 -5.06 -11.69 10.37
C LEU A 17 -5.00 -13.03 11.13
N LYS A 18 -5.10 -12.99 12.46
CA LYS A 18 -5.11 -14.18 13.32
C LYS A 18 -6.34 -15.06 13.08
N GLU A 19 -7.53 -14.46 13.04
CA GLU A 19 -8.79 -15.18 12.79
C GLU A 19 -8.77 -15.88 11.43
N ASN A 20 -8.16 -15.24 10.43
CA ASN A 20 -7.99 -15.80 9.08
C ASN A 20 -6.77 -16.73 8.94
N LYS A 21 -6.01 -16.98 10.02
CA LYS A 21 -4.79 -17.82 10.04
C LYS A 21 -3.77 -17.41 8.98
N VAL A 22 -3.60 -16.11 8.77
CA VAL A 22 -2.61 -15.56 7.86
C VAL A 22 -1.29 -15.41 8.61
N ASP A 23 -0.24 -16.03 8.11
CA ASP A 23 1.11 -15.86 8.65
C ASP A 23 1.63 -14.45 8.36
N TYR A 24 2.21 -13.79 9.36
CA TYR A 24 2.78 -12.46 9.21
C TYR A 24 3.99 -12.25 10.13
N GLU A 25 4.88 -11.35 9.71
CA GLU A 25 5.99 -10.84 10.50
C GLU A 25 5.86 -9.31 10.60
N ILE A 26 6.21 -8.74 11.76
CA ILE A 26 6.22 -7.29 11.95
C ILE A 26 7.65 -6.80 11.85
N LEU A 27 7.94 -6.06 10.78
CA LEU A 27 9.20 -5.34 10.60
C LEU A 27 9.01 -3.89 11.04
N HIS A 28 9.85 -3.43 11.97
CA HIS A 28 9.79 -2.06 12.48
C HIS A 28 10.84 -1.18 11.80
N HIS A 29 10.39 -0.07 11.20
CA HIS A 29 11.26 0.95 10.60
C HIS A 29 10.96 2.34 11.20
N PRO A 30 11.92 3.29 11.15
CA PRO A 30 11.63 4.69 11.45
C PRO A 30 10.59 5.22 10.46
N GLU A 31 9.72 6.13 10.89
CA GLU A 31 8.74 6.75 10.00
C GLU A 31 9.42 7.29 8.74
N ALA A 32 9.08 6.69 7.60
CA ALA A 32 9.57 7.11 6.30
C ALA A 32 8.35 7.59 5.51
N VAL A 33 8.38 8.86 5.14
CA VAL A 33 7.20 9.62 4.66
C VAL A 33 6.72 9.16 3.26
N THR A 34 7.35 8.16 2.63
CA THR A 34 6.86 7.58 1.37
C THR A 34 7.18 6.08 1.27
N ALA A 35 6.29 5.30 0.65
CA ALA A 35 6.45 3.86 0.38
C ALA A 35 7.81 3.52 -0.29
N GLN A 36 8.30 4.43 -1.14
CA GLN A 36 9.59 4.27 -1.82
C GLN A 36 10.78 4.48 -0.87
N ARG A 37 10.65 5.37 0.12
CA ARG A 37 11.66 5.54 1.19
C ARG A 37 11.63 4.38 2.19
N ILE A 38 10.47 3.77 2.45
CA ILE A 38 10.38 2.54 3.26
C ILE A 38 11.15 1.41 2.58
N ALA A 39 10.90 1.17 1.28
CA ALA A 39 11.63 0.15 0.51
C ALA A 39 13.16 0.36 0.52
N GLN A 40 13.62 1.61 0.40
CA GLN A 40 15.05 1.93 0.51
C GLN A 40 15.59 1.77 1.94
N ALA A 41 14.83 2.18 2.96
CA ALA A 41 15.25 2.14 4.35
C ALA A 41 15.28 0.72 4.95
N GLU A 42 14.42 -0.18 4.46
CA GLU A 42 14.35 -1.57 4.94
C GLU A 42 15.26 -2.53 4.17
N HIS A 43 16.01 -2.04 3.17
CA HIS A 43 16.76 -2.88 2.21
C HIS A 43 15.90 -3.95 1.51
N VAL A 44 14.58 -3.77 1.51
CA VAL A 44 13.62 -4.62 0.82
C VAL A 44 13.44 -4.06 -0.59
N LYS A 45 13.68 -4.88 -1.62
CA LYS A 45 13.42 -4.47 -3.02
C LYS A 45 12.00 -3.92 -3.12
N GLY A 46 11.81 -2.72 -3.68
CA GLY A 46 10.50 -2.04 -3.75
C GLY A 46 9.36 -2.89 -4.32
N ARG A 47 9.69 -3.89 -5.13
CA ARG A 47 8.77 -4.93 -5.60
C ARG A 47 8.03 -5.74 -4.52
N HIS A 48 8.57 -5.83 -3.30
CA HIS A 48 7.94 -6.56 -2.18
C HIS A 48 7.13 -5.64 -1.25
N HIS A 49 7.19 -4.32 -1.47
CA HIS A 49 6.40 -3.36 -0.72
C HIS A 49 5.17 -3.00 -1.54
N ALA A 50 3.97 -3.28 -1.04
CA ALA A 50 2.74 -2.86 -1.70
C ALA A 50 2.44 -1.40 -1.39
N LYS A 51 1.99 -0.65 -2.39
CA LYS A 51 1.36 0.67 -2.25
C LYS A 51 -0.05 0.65 -2.78
N ILE A 52 -0.88 1.53 -2.25
CA ILE A 52 -2.25 1.71 -2.68
C ILE A 52 -2.33 2.97 -3.56
N VAL A 53 -3.04 2.89 -4.68
CA VAL A 53 -3.42 4.06 -5.48
C VAL A 53 -4.94 4.09 -5.62
N MET A 54 -5.54 5.16 -5.13
CA MET A 54 -6.98 5.44 -5.26
C MET A 54 -7.29 5.90 -6.67
N VAL A 55 -8.32 5.31 -7.28
CA VAL A 55 -8.81 5.71 -8.59
C VAL A 55 -10.33 5.81 -8.57
N LYS A 56 -10.86 6.64 -9.45
CA LYS A 56 -12.29 6.83 -9.64
C LYS A 56 -12.73 6.27 -10.99
N SER A 57 -13.88 5.59 -11.01
CA SER A 57 -14.53 5.04 -12.20
C SER A 57 -16.01 5.42 -12.20
N GLY A 58 -16.36 6.55 -12.83
CA GLY A 58 -17.69 7.13 -12.69
C GLY A 58 -17.92 7.61 -11.26
N GLU A 59 -18.93 7.08 -10.58
CA GLU A 59 -19.24 7.39 -9.18
C GLU A 59 -18.55 6.43 -8.18
N GLN A 60 -17.84 5.41 -8.66
CA GLN A 60 -17.22 4.39 -7.82
C GLN A 60 -15.76 4.74 -7.50
N HIS A 61 -15.40 4.62 -6.22
CA HIS A 61 -14.01 4.65 -5.77
C HIS A 61 -13.44 3.23 -5.77
N LEU A 62 -12.23 3.07 -6.29
CA LEU A 62 -11.53 1.80 -6.37
C LEU A 62 -10.14 1.93 -5.74
N MET A 63 -9.72 0.89 -5.03
CA MET A 63 -8.37 0.76 -4.49
C MET A 63 -7.57 -0.17 -5.39
N THR A 64 -6.42 0.30 -5.88
CA THR A 64 -5.47 -0.56 -6.60
C THR A 64 -4.26 -0.83 -5.72
N VAL A 65 -3.77 -2.07 -5.71
CA VAL A 65 -2.59 -2.49 -4.96
C VAL A 65 -1.48 -2.81 -5.96
N LEU A 66 -0.38 -2.09 -5.87
CA LEU A 66 0.76 -2.21 -6.79
C LEU A 66 2.05 -2.32 -5.98
N PRO A 67 3.11 -2.94 -6.51
CA PRO A 67 4.42 -2.81 -5.90
C PRO A 67 4.88 -1.34 -5.87
N ALA A 68 5.69 -0.96 -4.87
CA ALA A 68 6.03 0.42 -4.56
C ALA A 68 6.77 1.12 -5.71
N ASP A 69 7.55 0.36 -6.48
CA ASP A 69 8.32 0.80 -7.64
C ASP A 69 7.49 0.90 -8.95
N HIS A 70 6.23 0.46 -8.96
CA HIS A 70 5.38 0.51 -10.16
C HIS A 70 4.55 1.78 -10.23
N GLN A 71 4.38 2.37 -11.41
CA GLN A 71 3.41 3.43 -11.63
C GLN A 71 2.12 2.87 -12.22
N ILE A 72 0.99 3.44 -11.83
CA ILE A 72 -0.31 3.03 -12.35
C ILE A 72 -0.45 3.45 -13.83
N ASP A 73 -0.83 2.50 -14.68
CA ASP A 73 -1.15 2.77 -16.08
C ASP A 73 -2.68 2.83 -16.24
N LEU A 74 -3.22 4.05 -16.26
CA LEU A 74 -4.67 4.27 -16.38
C LEU A 74 -5.25 3.73 -17.69
N LYS A 75 -4.46 3.63 -18.77
CA LYS A 75 -4.93 3.06 -20.04
C LYS A 75 -5.11 1.55 -19.91
N LYS A 76 -4.15 0.86 -19.30
CA LYS A 76 -4.27 -0.58 -19.00
C LYS A 76 -5.41 -0.85 -18.01
N LEU A 77 -5.53 -0.01 -16.99
CA LEU A 77 -6.59 -0.14 -16.00
C LEU A 77 -7.99 0.08 -16.59
N LYS A 78 -8.17 1.10 -17.44
CA LYS A 78 -9.40 1.30 -18.22
C LYS A 78 -9.77 0.07 -19.04
N LYS A 79 -8.80 -0.56 -19.70
CA LYS A 79 -9.03 -1.79 -20.48
C LYS A 79 -9.45 -2.96 -19.60
N ALA A 80 -8.83 -3.12 -18.43
CA ALA A 80 -9.14 -4.20 -17.49
C ALA A 80 -10.52 -4.04 -16.82
N ILE A 81 -10.90 -2.82 -16.46
CA ILE A 81 -12.18 -2.52 -15.79
C ILE A 81 -13.32 -2.37 -16.81
N GLY A 82 -13.01 -2.01 -18.07
CA GLY A 82 -14.00 -1.74 -19.11
C GLY A 82 -14.70 -0.38 -18.98
N LYS A 83 -14.26 0.48 -18.05
CA LYS A 83 -14.81 1.82 -17.80
C LYS A 83 -13.70 2.86 -17.74
N ALA A 84 -14.04 4.12 -17.99
CA ALA A 84 -13.10 5.23 -17.83
C ALA A 84 -12.63 5.33 -16.38
N VAL A 85 -11.33 5.55 -16.20
CA VAL A 85 -10.70 5.71 -14.88
C VAL A 85 -9.85 6.97 -14.83
N SER A 86 -9.83 7.61 -13.67
CA SER A 86 -8.92 8.72 -13.34
C SER A 86 -8.29 8.46 -11.98
N LEU A 87 -7.16 9.12 -11.71
CA LEU A 87 -6.69 9.21 -10.33
C LEU A 87 -7.76 9.87 -9.47
N ASP A 88 -7.91 9.37 -8.26
CA ASP A 88 -8.72 10.05 -7.26
C ASP A 88 -7.86 11.17 -6.66
N SER A 89 -8.35 12.39 -6.75
CA SER A 89 -7.76 13.52 -6.03
C SER A 89 -8.41 13.58 -4.66
N GLU A 90 -7.57 13.54 -3.62
CA GLU A 90 -7.96 13.68 -2.21
C GLU A 90 -8.77 14.96 -1.94
#